data_AF-A0A1G2G852-F1
#
_entry.id   AF-A0A1G2G852-F1
#
_cell.length_a   1.000
_cell.length_b   1.000
_cell.length_c   1.000
_cell.angle_alpha   90.00
_cell.angle_beta   90.00
_cell.angle_gamma   90.00
#
_symmetry.space_group_name_H-M   'P 1'
#
loop_
_entity.id
_entity.type
_entity.pdbx_description
1 polymer ?
#
loop_
_entity_poly.entity_id
_entity_poly.type
_entity_poly.pdbx_seq_one_letter_code
_entity_poly.pdbx_strand_id
1 'polypeptide(L)'
;MTLTQQDLEAIQKVIKSELLPVEQRLQGEFIPVHQAIKELREDISGLREVVQSLAVSVDKLVKATESLQQEYSLIVSEIKLHETWIRQIAEKVGLKLER
;
A
#
# COMPACT_ATOMS: atom_id res chain seq x y z
N MET A 1 43.13 21.05 47.62
CA MET A 1 42.12 20.10 48.15
C MET A 1 42.53 18.71 47.72
N THR A 2 42.87 17.84 48.66
CA THR A 2 43.14 16.42 48.41
C THR A 2 41.87 15.64 48.70
N LEU A 3 41.37 14.85 47.75
CA LEU A 3 40.27 13.91 48.02
C LEU A 3 40.71 12.96 49.15
N THR A 4 39.80 12.74 50.10
CA THR A 4 40.01 11.77 51.18
C THR A 4 39.54 10.38 50.74
N GLN A 5 40.00 9.33 51.44
CA GLN A 5 39.57 7.96 51.18
C GLN A 5 38.04 7.80 51.33
N GLN A 6 37.43 8.54 52.27
CA GLN A 6 35.99 8.56 52.49
C GLN A 6 35.23 9.16 51.28
N ASP A 7 35.80 10.18 50.64
CA ASP A 7 35.22 10.76 49.41
C ASP A 7 35.23 9.74 48.27
N LEU A 8 36.30 8.95 48.12
CA LEU A 8 36.40 7.90 47.11
C LEU A 8 35.38 6.78 47.34
N GLU A 9 35.16 6.36 48.59
CA GLU A 9 34.16 5.34 48.94
C GLU A 9 32.73 5.83 48.70
N ALA A 10 32.44 7.10 49.03
CA ALA A 10 31.14 7.71 48.78
C ALA A 10 30.84 7.75 47.26
N ILE A 11 31.81 8.16 46.45
CA ILE A 11 31.68 8.16 44.98
C ILE A 11 31.45 6.73 44.47
N GLN A 12 32.23 5.75 44.95
CA GLN A 12 32.08 4.36 44.52
C GLN A 12 30.71 3.79 44.87
N LYS A 13 30.15 4.17 46.03
CA LYS A 13 28.80 3.79 46.44
C LYS A 13 27.76 4.33 45.45
N VAL A 14 27.79 5.64 45.16
CA VAL A 14 26.85 6.28 44.21
C VAL A 14 26.93 5.64 42.83
N ILE A 15 28.14 5.37 42.33
CA ILE A 15 28.32 4.69 41.03
C ILE A 15 27.61 3.33 41.03
N LYS A 16 27.79 2.53 42.09
CA LYS A 16 27.24 1.18 42.17
C LYS A 16 25.73 1.15 42.43
N SER A 17 25.22 2.02 43.30
CA SER A 17 23.82 1.98 43.73
C SER A 17 22.88 2.77 42.82
N GLU A 18 23.37 3.77 42.10
CA GLU A 18 22.53 4.70 41.34
C GLU A 18 22.84 4.67 39.84
N LEU A 19 24.11 4.84 39.45
CA LEU A 19 24.48 4.95 38.04
C LEU A 19 24.40 3.62 37.29
N LEU A 20 24.96 2.53 37.83
CA LEU A 20 24.92 1.20 37.17
C LEU A 20 23.47 0.71 36.92
N PRO A 21 22.53 0.81 37.86
CA PRO A 21 21.14 0.43 37.60
C PRO A 21 20.44 1.30 36.55
N VAL A 22 20.78 2.60 36.48
CA VAL A 22 20.25 3.50 35.44
C VAL A 22 20.78 3.07 34.07
N GLU A 23 22.08 2.80 33.95
CA GLU A 23 22.68 2.31 32.70
C GLU A 23 22.02 1.00 32.24
N GLN A 24 21.85 0.04 33.14
CA GLN A 24 21.22 -1.24 32.83
C GLN A 24 19.76 -1.09 32.39
N ARG A 25 18.98 -0.23 33.06
CA ARG A 25 17.59 0.08 32.64
C ARG A 25 17.56 0.73 31.27
N LEU A 26 18.41 1.72 31.02
CA LEU A 26 18.49 2.38 29.72
C LEU A 26 18.85 1.38 28.62
N GLN A 27 19.82 0.50 28.84
CA GLN A 27 20.15 -0.55 27.88
C GLN A 27 18.97 -1.52 27.67
N GLY A 28 18.32 -1.95 28.75
CA GLY A 28 17.19 -2.86 28.72
C GLY A 28 15.96 -2.30 28.01
N GLU A 29 15.74 -0.98 28.04
CA GLU A 29 14.62 -0.32 27.36
C GLU A 29 14.99 0.15 25.95
N PHE A 30 16.20 0.66 25.75
CA PHE A 30 16.63 1.22 24.47
C PHE A 30 16.78 0.16 23.38
N ILE A 31 17.35 -1.02 23.70
CA ILE A 31 17.57 -2.08 22.71
C ILE A 31 16.24 -2.59 22.12
N PRO A 32 15.21 -2.94 22.92
CA PRO A 32 13.91 -3.33 22.40
C PRO A 32 13.22 -2.23 21.58
N VAL A 33 13.28 -0.97 22.03
CA VAL A 33 12.69 0.14 21.28
C VAL A 33 13.38 0.33 19.94
N HIS A 34 14.71 0.25 19.90
CA HIS A 34 15.48 0.34 18.67
C HIS A 34 15.10 -0.79 17.70
N GLN A 35 14.96 -2.01 18.21
CA GLN A 35 14.56 -3.16 17.41
C GLN A 35 13.13 -3.01 16.88
N ALA A 36 12.18 -2.58 17.70
CA ALA A 36 10.81 -2.31 17.28
C ALA A 36 10.72 -1.22 16.21
N ILE A 37 11.52 -0.15 16.31
CA ILE A 37 11.61 0.89 15.28
C ILE A 37 12.15 0.32 13.96
N LYS A 38 13.11 -0.60 14.02
CA LYS A 38 13.67 -1.24 12.84
C LYS A 38 12.62 -2.13 12.16
N GLU A 39 11.91 -2.95 12.92
CA GLU A 39 10.81 -3.80 12.42
C GLU A 39 9.71 -2.96 11.78
N LEU A 40 9.25 -1.90 12.46
CA LEU A 40 8.27 -0.97 11.88
C LEU A 40 8.75 -0.35 10.57
N ARG A 41 10.04 -0.03 10.44
CA ARG A 41 10.60 0.51 9.20
C ARG A 41 10.57 -0.51 8.07
N GLU A 42 10.83 -1.77 8.36
CA GLU A 42 10.74 -2.88 7.40
C GLU A 42 9.27 -3.11 6.97
N ASP A 43 8.34 -3.14 7.93
CA ASP A 43 6.90 -3.26 7.66
C ASP A 43 6.36 -2.12 6.79
N ILE A 44 6.76 -0.87 7.09
CA ILE A 44 6.37 0.30 6.27
C ILE A 44 6.94 0.20 4.86
N SER A 45 8.14 -0.35 4.71
CA SER A 45 8.75 -0.56 3.39
C SER A 45 7.97 -1.61 2.60
N GLY A 46 7.60 -2.73 3.22
CA GLY A 46 6.74 -3.74 2.61
C GLY A 46 5.36 -3.21 2.24
N LEU A 47 4.74 -2.40 3.11
CA LEU A 47 3.46 -1.76 2.83
C LEU A 47 3.54 -0.84 1.61
N ARG A 48 4.64 -0.08 1.48
CA ARG A 48 4.87 0.81 0.32
C ARG A 48 4.93 0.01 -0.99
N GLU A 49 5.60 -1.13 -1.00
CA GLU A 49 5.67 -2.01 -2.17
C GLU A 49 4.29 -2.56 -2.55
N VAL A 50 3.51 -3.02 -1.57
CA VAL A 50 2.14 -3.50 -1.78
C VAL A 50 1.25 -2.41 -2.37
N VAL A 51 1.32 -1.18 -1.84
CA VAL A 51 0.55 -0.04 -2.36
C VAL A 51 0.94 0.29 -3.80
N GLN A 52 2.23 0.24 -4.15
CA GLN A 52 2.68 0.45 -5.52
C GLN A 52 2.17 -0.64 -6.47
N SER A 53 2.23 -1.91 -6.05
CA SER A 53 1.68 -3.03 -6.82
C SER A 53 0.17 -2.90 -7.04
N LEU A 54 -0.56 -2.45 -6.01
CA LEU A 54 -1.99 -2.18 -6.10
C LEU A 54 -2.28 -1.05 -7.11
N ALA A 55 -1.53 0.05 -7.07
CA ALA A 55 -1.69 1.15 -8.03
C ALA A 55 -1.51 0.69 -9.48
N VAL A 56 -0.50 -0.16 -9.76
CA VAL A 56 -0.30 -0.76 -11.09
C VAL A 56 -1.46 -1.67 -11.48
N SER A 57 -2.00 -2.42 -10.53
CA SER A 57 -3.12 -3.34 -10.77
C SER A 57 -4.41 -2.58 -11.09
N VAL A 58 -4.67 -1.47 -10.38
CA VAL A 58 -5.79 -0.57 -10.65
C VAL A 58 -5.67 0.09 -12.03
N ASP A 59 -4.49 0.58 -12.41
CA ASP A 59 -4.25 1.16 -13.74
C ASP A 59 -4.55 0.15 -14.87
N LYS A 60 -4.15 -1.12 -14.70
CA LYS A 60 -4.48 -2.19 -15.65
C LYS A 60 -5.98 -2.44 -15.74
N LEU A 61 -6.70 -2.43 -14.62
CA LEU A 61 -8.15 -2.61 -14.60
C LEU A 61 -8.89 -1.47 -15.28
N VAL A 62 -8.44 -0.22 -15.07
CA VAL A 62 -8.99 0.96 -15.75
C VAL A 62 -8.83 0.80 -17.26
N LYS A 63 -7.63 0.48 -17.75
CA LYS A 63 -7.36 0.26 -19.18
C LYS A 63 -8.23 -0.86 -19.77
N ALA A 64 -8.35 -1.98 -19.08
CA ALA A 64 -9.21 -3.08 -19.53
C ALA A 64 -10.68 -2.66 -19.63
N THR A 65 -11.17 -1.86 -18.67
CA THR A 65 -12.54 -1.33 -18.67
C THR A 65 -12.77 -0.37 -19.83
N GLU A 66 -11.82 0.51 -20.12
CA GLU A 66 -11.88 1.43 -21.26
C GLU A 66 -11.89 0.67 -22.60
N SER A 67 -11.07 -0.38 -22.75
CA SER A 67 -11.08 -1.24 -23.94
C SER A 67 -12.44 -1.93 -24.12
N LEU A 68 -13.00 -2.51 -23.05
CA LEU A 68 -14.32 -3.14 -23.09
C LEU A 68 -15.42 -2.13 -23.46
N GLN A 69 -15.34 -0.90 -22.94
CA GLN A 69 -16.29 0.14 -23.29
C GLN A 69 -16.23 0.51 -24.79
N GLN A 70 -15.02 0.58 -25.36
CA GLN A 70 -14.84 0.83 -26.79
C GLN A 70 -15.38 -0.32 -27.64
N GLU A 71 -15.05 -1.57 -27.30
CA GLU A 71 -15.57 -2.76 -27.99
C GLU A 71 -17.09 -2.81 -27.94
N TYR A 72 -17.69 -2.55 -26.77
CA TYR A 72 -19.14 -2.49 -26.63
C TYR A 72 -19.76 -1.42 -27.53
N SER A 73 -19.16 -0.22 -27.59
CA SER A 73 -19.63 0.85 -28.47
C SER A 73 -19.58 0.45 -29.95
N LEU A 74 -18.54 -0.27 -30.37
CA LEU A 74 -18.43 -0.79 -31.73
C LEU A 74 -19.51 -1.83 -32.02
N ILE A 75 -19.73 -2.79 -31.10
CA ILE A 75 -20.78 -3.81 -31.24
C ILE A 75 -22.15 -3.16 -31.37
N VAL A 76 -22.46 -2.15 -30.55
CA VAL A 76 -23.73 -1.41 -30.63
C VAL A 76 -23.87 -0.71 -31.99
N SER A 77 -22.78 -0.16 -32.54
CA SER A 77 -22.79 0.45 -33.87
C SER A 77 -23.09 -0.58 -34.97
N GLU A 78 -22.41 -1.71 -34.94
CA GLU A 78 -22.62 -2.81 -35.90
C GLU A 78 -24.05 -3.36 -35.83
N ILE A 79 -24.61 -3.53 -34.63
CA ILE A 79 -26.02 -3.96 -34.45
C ILE A 79 -26.97 -2.96 -35.11
N LYS A 80 -26.76 -1.65 -34.95
CA LYS A 80 -27.60 -0.63 -35.60
C LYS A 80 -27.50 -0.66 -37.12
N LEU A 81 -26.32 -0.92 -37.67
CA LEU A 81 -26.13 -1.10 -39.11
C LEU A 81 -26.87 -2.35 -39.61
N HIS A 82 -26.74 -3.47 -38.89
CA HIS A 82 -27.47 -4.70 -39.19
C HIS A 82 -28.99 -4.49 -39.14
N GLU A 83 -29.52 -3.82 -38.11
CA GLU A 83 -30.95 -3.45 -38.05
C GLU A 83 -31.40 -2.65 -39.28
N THR A 84 -30.56 -1.70 -39.72
CA THR A 84 -30.84 -0.88 -40.90
C THR A 84 -30.88 -1.73 -42.17
N TRP A 85 -29.89 -2.61 -42.37
CA TRP A 85 -29.85 -3.52 -43.52
C TRP A 85 -31.02 -4.48 -43.54
N ILE A 86 -31.38 -5.05 -42.39
CA ILE A 86 -32.53 -5.96 -42.26
C ILE A 86 -33.83 -5.25 -42.66
N ARG A 87 -34.04 -4.00 -42.22
CA ARG A 87 -35.21 -3.20 -42.65
C ARG A 87 -35.22 -2.96 -44.15
N GLN A 88 -34.09 -2.56 -44.74
CA GLN A 88 -33.98 -2.33 -46.18
C GLN A 88 -34.24 -3.61 -47.00
N ILE A 89 -33.76 -4.76 -46.52
CA ILE A 89 -34.04 -6.05 -47.16
C ILE A 89 -35.54 -6.34 -47.08
N ALA A 90 -36.14 -6.22 -45.90
CA ALA A 90 -37.57 -6.45 -45.70
C ALA A 90 -38.45 -5.59 -46.62
N GLU A 91 -38.13 -4.30 -46.73
CA GLU A 91 -38.79 -3.37 -47.65
C GLU A 91 -38.70 -3.86 -49.11
N LYS A 92 -37.50 -4.28 -49.55
CA LYS A 92 -37.29 -4.78 -50.92
C LYS A 92 -38.03 -6.08 -51.22
N VAL A 93 -38.24 -6.94 -50.22
CA VAL A 93 -38.97 -8.21 -50.38
C VAL A 93 -40.45 -8.12 -50.02
N GLY A 94 -40.95 -6.92 -49.69
CA GLY A 94 -42.36 -6.68 -49.36
C GLY A 94 -42.79 -7.21 -47.99
N LEU A 95 -41.85 -7.49 -47.08
CA LEU A 95 -42.15 -7.92 -45.72
C LEU A 95 -42.27 -6.71 -44.79
N LYS A 96 -43.26 -6.73 -43.89
CA LYS A 96 -43.36 -5.77 -42.78
C LYS A 96 -42.73 -6.38 -41.54
N LEU A 97 -41.70 -5.72 -41.00
CA LEU A 97 -41.12 -6.08 -39.72
C LEU A 97 -41.93 -5.39 -38.61
N GLU A 98 -42.49 -6.18 -37.71
CA GLU A 98 -43.02 -5.69 -36.45
C GLU A 98 -41.89 -5.60 -35.42
N ARG A 99 -42.06 -4.71 -34.44
CA ARG A 99 -41.02 -4.35 -33.47
C ARG A 99 -40.83 -5.43 -32.43
#